data_AF-A0A7C5XS40-F1
#
_entry.id   AF-A0A7C5XS40-F1
#
_cell.length_a   1.000
_cell.length_b   1.000
_cell.length_c   1.000
_cell.angle_alpha   90.00
_cell.angle_beta   90.00
_cell.angle_gamma   90.00
#
_symmetry.space_group_name_H-M   'P 1'
#
loop_
_entity.id
_entity.type
_entity.pdbx_description
1 polymer ?
#
loop_
_entity_poly.entity_id
_entity_poly.type
_entity_poly.pdbx_seq_one_letter_code
_entity_poly.pdbx_strand_id
1 'polypeptide(L)'
;MSFRDFLAECEKANLVRHVKEEKDPNLEIPKILSENAGQILQFEKVKGSSMPVVAGVCSKREYFAKAIGCEKNNLIQKISNAIANPTKPKVVETGACQEVVDENPDLSKIPILTHTSKDLGAYVTSGVYASKNKAGRLNIAYHRSSPIAKDKFVARICHRDTWKNLEENGGELDVAICLGLDPTVLLAASVSAGDTCEYDIANTLKPLELVKCKTSDLLVPAEAEIVIEATLTSKERHEEGPFADITGTLDSIRQEPVVKVKCITHRKNPIYQALLPASNEHRLLMG
;
A
#
# COMPACT_ATOMS: atom_id res chain seq x y z
N MET A 1 -8.08 8.36 12.79
CA MET A 1 -6.66 8.74 12.94
C MET A 1 -5.92 8.18 11.73
N SER A 2 -5.12 9.01 11.07
CA SER A 2 -4.59 8.81 9.72
C SER A 2 -3.12 8.41 9.69
N PHE A 3 -2.61 8.10 8.49
CA PHE A 3 -1.17 7.97 8.24
C PHE A 3 -0.38 9.21 8.70
N ARG A 4 -0.92 10.41 8.47
CA ARG A 4 -0.29 11.67 8.91
C ARG A 4 -0.28 11.84 10.42
N ASP A 5 -1.34 11.39 11.11
CA ASP A 5 -1.37 11.45 12.58
C ASP A 5 -0.30 10.53 13.17
N PHE A 6 -0.14 9.32 12.62
CA PHE A 6 0.93 8.42 13.01
C PHE A 6 2.32 9.04 12.78
N LEU A 7 2.55 9.64 11.60
CA LEU A 7 3.81 10.33 11.33
C LEU A 7 4.04 11.48 12.32
N ALA A 8 3.02 12.29 12.62
CA ALA A 8 3.12 13.39 13.59
C ALA A 8 3.44 12.89 15.02
N GLU A 9 2.92 11.73 15.42
CA GLU A 9 3.31 11.10 16.69
C GLU A 9 4.76 10.60 16.67
N CYS A 10 5.21 10.04 15.55
CA CYS A 10 6.59 9.64 15.36
C CYS A 10 7.56 10.83 15.35
N GLU A 11 7.18 11.97 14.76
CA GLU A 11 7.92 13.24 14.81
C GLU A 11 8.10 13.72 16.24
N LYS A 12 7.01 13.78 17.03
CA LYS A 12 7.06 14.18 18.45
C LYS A 12 7.97 13.26 19.27
N ALA A 13 8.08 12.00 18.88
CA ALA A 13 8.94 11.01 19.52
C ALA A 13 10.38 10.97 18.95
N ASN A 14 10.74 11.88 18.03
CA ASN A 14 12.03 11.90 17.32
C ASN A 14 12.38 10.57 16.62
N LEU A 15 11.37 9.90 16.05
CA LEU A 15 11.52 8.61 15.36
C LEU A 15 11.62 8.77 13.83
N VAL A 16 11.32 9.95 13.30
CA VAL A 16 11.43 10.28 11.88
C VAL A 16 12.75 10.99 11.63
N ARG A 17 13.49 10.52 10.64
CA ARG A 17 14.68 11.22 10.15
C ARG A 17 14.39 11.82 8.79
N HIS A 18 14.61 13.12 8.69
CA HIS A 18 14.42 13.90 7.47
C HIS A 18 15.67 13.90 6.60
N VAL A 19 15.46 13.68 5.30
CA VAL A 19 16.45 13.83 4.23
C VAL A 19 16.00 15.01 3.38
N LYS A 20 16.65 16.16 3.59
CA LYS A 20 16.27 17.47 3.02
C LYS A 20 16.81 17.71 1.62
N GLU A 21 17.92 17.03 1.30
CA GLU A 21 18.53 17.06 -0.02
C GLU A 21 17.64 16.35 -1.03
N GLU A 22 17.68 16.79 -2.28
CA GLU A 22 17.03 16.06 -3.37
C GLU A 22 17.69 14.69 -3.56
N LYS A 23 16.86 13.64 -3.65
CA LYS A 23 17.30 12.27 -3.91
C LYS A 23 16.56 11.67 -5.10
N ASP A 24 17.24 10.80 -5.83
CA ASP A 24 16.69 10.11 -6.99
C ASP A 24 15.87 8.87 -6.55
N PRO A 25 14.60 8.74 -6.99
CA PRO A 25 13.81 7.54 -6.70
C PRO A 25 14.36 6.28 -7.37
N ASN A 26 15.23 6.44 -8.38
CA ASN A 26 15.92 5.35 -9.04
C ASN A 26 17.22 5.00 -8.28
N LEU A 27 17.21 3.89 -7.55
CA LEU A 27 18.33 3.30 -6.80
C LEU A 27 18.86 4.11 -5.60
N GLU A 28 18.91 5.45 -5.65
CA GLU A 28 19.50 6.27 -4.59
C GLU A 28 18.67 6.23 -3.29
N ILE A 29 17.37 6.54 -3.36
CA ILE A 29 16.47 6.43 -2.20
C ILE A 29 16.49 5.00 -1.61
N PRO A 30 16.29 3.93 -2.40
CA PRO A 30 16.40 2.54 -1.91
C PRO A 30 17.73 2.20 -1.24
N LYS A 31 18.85 2.69 -1.76
CA LYS A 31 20.17 2.51 -1.15
C LYS A 31 20.21 3.15 0.24
N ILE A 32 19.78 4.41 0.36
CA ILE A 32 19.72 5.11 1.65
C ILE A 32 18.81 4.38 2.63
N LEU A 33 17.65 3.88 2.17
CA LEU A 33 16.75 3.07 2.98
C LEU A 33 17.44 1.81 3.52
N SER A 34 18.21 1.13 2.68
CA SER A 34 18.93 -0.09 3.07
C SER A 34 20.01 0.16 4.13
N GLU A 35 20.74 1.27 4.02
CA GLU A 35 21.79 1.69 4.96
C GLU A 35 21.22 2.17 6.31
N ASN A 36 19.92 2.46 6.38
CA ASN A 36 19.23 2.98 7.56
C ASN A 36 18.06 2.08 7.98
N ALA A 37 18.22 0.76 7.81
CA ALA A 37 17.18 -0.22 8.08
C ALA A 37 16.58 -0.08 9.50
N GLY A 38 15.25 -0.06 9.58
CA GLY A 38 14.52 0.07 10.85
C GLY A 38 14.26 1.51 11.30
N GLN A 39 14.65 2.52 10.53
CA GLN A 39 14.29 3.93 10.77
C GLN A 39 13.13 4.35 9.85
N ILE A 40 12.31 5.30 10.32
CA ILE A 40 11.38 6.01 9.44
C ILE A 40 12.17 7.13 8.76
N LEU A 41 12.26 7.07 7.43
CA LEU A 41 12.93 8.09 6.64
C LEU A 41 11.91 8.87 5.83
N GLN A 42 12.00 10.20 5.91
CA GLN A 42 11.21 11.13 5.11
C GLN A 42 12.12 11.90 4.17
N PHE A 43 11.96 11.66 2.87
CA PHE A 43 12.65 12.37 1.79
C PHE A 43 11.77 13.54 1.36
N GLU A 44 12.19 14.76 1.70
CA GLU A 44 11.40 15.97 1.45
C GLU A 44 11.41 16.38 -0.02
N LYS A 45 12.49 16.06 -0.74
CA LYS A 45 12.70 16.42 -2.14
C LYS A 45 13.07 15.18 -2.94
N VAL A 46 12.25 14.87 -3.93
CA VAL A 46 12.45 13.70 -4.79
C VAL A 46 12.51 14.15 -6.23
N LYS A 47 13.59 13.79 -6.90
CA LYS A 47 13.85 14.21 -8.28
C LYS A 47 12.69 13.79 -9.19
N GLY A 48 12.15 14.75 -9.94
CA GLY A 48 11.08 14.52 -10.90
C GLY A 48 9.66 14.40 -10.30
N SER A 49 9.49 14.60 -8.99
CA SER A 49 8.15 14.62 -8.36
C SER A 49 8.04 15.73 -7.32
N SER A 50 6.82 16.26 -7.15
CA SER A 50 6.52 17.17 -6.04
C SER A 50 6.14 16.43 -4.76
N MET A 51 5.95 15.10 -4.81
CA MET A 51 5.53 14.32 -3.66
C MET A 51 6.74 13.92 -2.81
N PRO A 52 6.74 14.18 -1.49
CA PRO A 52 7.73 13.59 -0.61
C PRO A 52 7.55 12.08 -0.51
N VAL A 53 8.62 11.37 -0.19
CA VAL A 53 8.61 9.92 0.01
C VAL A 53 8.85 9.60 1.48
N VAL A 54 8.04 8.72 2.06
CA VAL A 54 8.25 8.19 3.41
C VAL A 54 8.34 6.67 3.35
N ALA A 55 9.26 6.06 4.09
CA ALA A 55 9.36 4.60 4.19
C ALA A 55 9.80 4.16 5.59
N GLY A 56 9.65 2.86 5.87
CA GLY A 56 10.06 2.28 7.15
C GLY A 56 9.04 2.46 8.27
N VAL A 57 7.80 2.86 7.95
CA VAL A 57 6.71 3.11 8.91
C VAL A 57 6.27 1.84 9.65
N CYS A 58 6.51 0.68 9.05
CA CYS A 58 6.23 -0.64 9.60
C CYS A 58 7.52 -1.44 9.92
N SER A 59 8.67 -0.78 10.00
CA SER A 59 9.99 -1.46 10.13
C SER A 59 10.35 -1.95 11.53
N LYS A 60 9.51 -1.66 12.55
CA LYS A 60 9.69 -2.06 13.95
C LYS A 60 8.35 -2.41 14.61
N ARG A 61 8.36 -3.38 15.53
CA ARG A 61 7.17 -3.75 16.33
C ARG A 61 6.65 -2.59 17.18
N GLU A 62 7.55 -1.74 17.62
CA GLU A 62 7.27 -0.50 18.35
C GLU A 62 6.39 0.46 17.56
N TYR A 63 6.50 0.47 16.23
CA TYR A 63 5.70 1.33 15.36
C TYR A 63 4.26 0.83 15.27
N PHE A 64 4.04 -0.49 15.19
CA PHE A 64 2.69 -1.06 15.28
C PHE A 64 2.07 -0.82 16.66
N ALA A 65 2.82 -1.04 17.74
CA ALA A 65 2.34 -0.77 19.10
C ALA A 65 1.94 0.71 19.28
N LYS A 66 2.74 1.63 18.74
CA LYS A 66 2.42 3.07 18.69
C LYS A 66 1.16 3.35 17.88
N ALA A 67 1.06 2.82 16.66
CA ALA A 67 -0.10 3.03 15.80
C ALA A 67 -1.41 2.51 16.43
N ILE A 68 -1.36 1.40 17.17
CA ILE A 68 -2.49 0.81 17.89
C ILE A 68 -2.77 1.55 19.22
N GLY A 69 -1.81 2.31 19.74
CA GLY A 69 -1.92 2.96 21.05
C GLY A 69 -1.83 1.95 22.21
N CYS A 70 -0.97 0.93 22.10
CA CYS A 70 -0.76 -0.07 23.15
C CYS A 70 0.72 -0.25 23.50
N GLU A 71 0.98 -0.91 24.63
CA GLU A 71 2.33 -1.37 24.96
C GLU A 71 2.78 -2.51 24.05
N LYS A 72 4.08 -2.59 23.76
CA LYS A 72 4.68 -3.62 22.90
C LYS A 72 4.35 -5.05 23.35
N ASN A 73 4.32 -5.29 24.66
CA ASN A 73 4.03 -6.62 25.22
C ASN A 73 2.58 -7.06 24.97
N ASN A 74 1.67 -6.11 24.77
CA ASN A 74 0.25 -6.38 24.51
C ASN A 74 -0.07 -6.45 23.01
N LEU A 75 0.91 -6.21 22.13
CA LEU A 75 0.72 -6.11 20.68
C LEU A 75 0.09 -7.40 20.11
N ILE A 76 0.67 -8.55 20.42
CA ILE A 76 0.18 -9.85 19.92
C ILE A 76 -1.23 -10.13 20.42
N GLN A 77 -1.51 -9.85 21.69
CA GLN A 77 -2.85 -10.04 22.26
C GLN A 77 -3.89 -9.15 21.57
N LYS A 78 -3.55 -7.88 21.30
CA LYS A 78 -4.43 -6.94 20.58
C LYS A 78 -4.72 -7.40 19.16
N ILE A 79 -3.70 -7.84 18.43
CA ILE A 79 -3.85 -8.37 17.07
C ILE A 79 -4.72 -9.63 17.07
N SER A 80 -4.43 -10.60 17.94
CA SER A 80 -5.24 -11.82 18.05
C SER A 80 -6.70 -11.52 18.40
N ASN A 81 -6.95 -10.57 19.30
CA ASN A 81 -8.32 -10.15 19.61
C ASN A 81 -9.01 -9.48 18.41
N ALA A 82 -8.30 -8.66 17.64
CA ALA A 82 -8.88 -8.01 16.47
C ALA A 82 -9.23 -9.00 15.35
N ILE A 83 -8.41 -10.04 15.17
CA ILE A 83 -8.68 -11.13 14.22
C ILE A 83 -9.89 -11.95 14.68
N ALA A 84 -9.99 -12.25 15.98
CA ALA A 84 -11.07 -13.06 16.53
C ALA A 84 -12.41 -12.29 16.62
N ASN A 85 -12.35 -10.98 16.86
CA ASN A 85 -13.52 -10.12 17.09
C ASN A 85 -13.49 -8.88 16.17
N PRO A 86 -13.55 -9.06 14.83
CA PRO A 86 -13.50 -7.96 13.87
C PRO A 86 -14.78 -7.11 13.95
N THR A 87 -14.66 -5.80 13.68
CA THR A 87 -15.76 -4.83 13.77
C THR A 87 -15.84 -4.01 12.50
N LYS A 88 -17.04 -3.70 12.03
CA LYS A 88 -17.20 -3.02 10.75
C LYS A 88 -16.76 -1.55 10.83
N PRO A 89 -15.93 -1.07 9.88
CA PRO A 89 -15.62 0.34 9.72
C PRO A 89 -16.86 1.17 9.43
N LYS A 90 -16.81 2.44 9.80
CA LYS A 90 -17.82 3.41 9.40
C LYS A 90 -17.60 3.82 7.95
N VAL A 91 -18.68 3.90 7.17
CA VAL A 91 -18.65 4.49 5.82
C VAL A 91 -19.02 5.96 5.92
N VAL A 92 -18.21 6.83 5.33
CA VAL A 92 -18.40 8.29 5.28
C VAL A 92 -18.61 8.74 3.83
N GLU A 93 -19.26 9.90 3.68
CA GLU A 93 -19.57 10.46 2.35
C GLU A 93 -18.35 11.06 1.65
N THR A 94 -17.41 11.62 2.42
CA THR A 94 -16.20 12.28 1.91
C THR A 94 -14.97 11.79 2.68
N GLY A 95 -13.84 11.66 1.98
CA GLY A 95 -12.56 11.34 2.58
C GLY A 95 -11.45 12.27 2.09
N ALA A 96 -10.44 12.51 2.93
CA ALA A 96 -9.27 13.30 2.57
C ALA A 96 -8.52 12.74 1.35
N CYS A 97 -8.59 11.42 1.11
CA CYS A 97 -8.03 10.80 -0.09
C CYS A 97 -8.66 11.28 -1.41
N GLN A 98 -9.75 12.04 -1.37
CA GLN A 98 -10.47 12.54 -2.55
C GLN A 98 -10.50 14.07 -2.64
N GLU A 99 -9.58 14.77 -1.95
CA GLU A 99 -9.47 16.23 -2.05
C GLU A 99 -9.08 16.69 -3.46
N VAL A 100 -8.35 15.86 -4.20
CA VAL A 100 -8.04 16.01 -5.63
C VAL A 100 -8.45 14.75 -6.36
N VAL A 101 -9.11 14.90 -7.50
CA VAL A 101 -9.55 13.81 -8.39
C VAL A 101 -8.93 14.08 -9.76
N ASP A 102 -8.00 13.22 -10.20
CA ASP A 102 -7.38 13.28 -11.52
C ASP A 102 -7.99 12.18 -12.41
N GLU A 103 -8.81 12.59 -13.37
CA GLU A 103 -9.44 11.70 -14.37
C GLU A 103 -8.51 11.43 -15.57
N ASN A 104 -7.34 12.08 -15.65
CA ASN A 104 -6.32 11.86 -16.67
C ASN A 104 -5.06 11.27 -16.01
N PRO A 105 -5.10 9.98 -15.62
CA PRO A 105 -4.06 9.39 -14.79
C PRO A 105 -2.69 9.45 -15.49
N ASP A 106 -1.69 9.92 -14.76
CA ASP A 106 -0.29 9.88 -15.18
C ASP A 106 0.57 9.38 -14.02
N LEU A 107 0.89 8.09 -14.08
CA LEU A 107 1.70 7.39 -13.09
C LEU A 107 3.12 7.96 -12.98
N SER A 108 3.63 8.68 -13.99
CA SER A 108 4.96 9.31 -13.92
C SER A 108 5.05 10.44 -12.90
N LYS A 109 3.91 10.97 -12.43
CA LYS A 109 3.86 11.99 -11.36
C LYS A 109 4.14 11.41 -9.97
N ILE A 110 3.92 10.10 -9.79
CA ILE A 110 4.13 9.40 -8.51
C ILE A 110 5.60 8.97 -8.44
N PRO A 111 6.33 9.25 -7.35
CA PRO A 111 7.75 8.90 -7.21
C PRO A 111 7.93 7.41 -6.88
N ILE A 112 7.50 6.54 -7.78
CA ILE A 112 7.63 5.09 -7.64
C ILE A 112 9.12 4.73 -7.73
N LEU A 113 9.60 3.92 -6.78
CA LEU A 113 11.02 3.63 -6.65
C LEU A 113 11.44 2.47 -7.54
N THR A 114 12.67 2.53 -8.08
CA THR A 114 13.38 1.37 -8.63
C THR A 114 14.38 0.90 -7.59
N HIS A 115 14.15 -0.27 -7.00
CA HIS A 115 14.82 -0.71 -5.77
C HIS A 115 16.21 -1.29 -6.02
N THR A 116 16.38 -2.00 -7.12
CA THR A 116 17.65 -2.62 -7.50
C THR A 116 17.95 -2.44 -8.98
N SER A 117 19.22 -2.54 -9.36
CA SER A 117 19.63 -2.49 -10.77
C SER A 117 19.17 -3.70 -11.60
N LYS A 118 18.57 -4.70 -10.95
CA LYS A 118 18.02 -5.89 -11.61
C LYS A 118 16.53 -5.77 -11.91
N ASP A 119 15.85 -4.81 -11.29
CA ASP A 119 14.43 -4.59 -11.53
C ASP A 119 14.23 -4.10 -12.97
N LEU A 120 13.18 -4.55 -13.66
CA LEU A 120 12.86 -4.05 -15.01
C LEU A 120 12.37 -2.60 -15.03
N GLY A 121 12.10 -2.01 -13.87
CA GLY A 121 11.56 -0.66 -13.75
C GLY A 121 11.22 -0.30 -12.31
N ALA A 122 10.39 0.73 -12.16
CA ALA A 122 9.89 1.15 -10.85
C ALA A 122 8.80 0.20 -10.34
N TYR A 123 8.71 0.02 -9.03
CA TYR A 123 7.73 -0.85 -8.38
C TYR A 123 6.97 -0.15 -7.24
N VAL A 124 5.65 -0.24 -7.28
CA VAL A 124 4.79 0.03 -6.14
C VAL A 124 4.81 -1.20 -5.25
N THR A 125 5.35 -1.06 -4.04
CA THR A 125 5.58 -2.16 -3.09
C THR A 125 4.74 -2.08 -1.82
N SER A 126 4.21 -0.89 -1.53
CA SER A 126 3.32 -0.59 -0.39
C SER A 126 1.84 -0.60 -0.78
N GLY A 127 1.53 -0.90 -2.04
CA GLY A 127 0.17 -0.86 -2.58
C GLY A 127 -0.72 -1.93 -1.98
N VAL A 128 -1.76 -1.51 -1.26
CA VAL A 128 -2.82 -2.38 -0.77
C VAL A 128 -3.99 -2.31 -1.73
N TYR A 129 -4.27 -3.41 -2.42
CA TYR A 129 -5.35 -3.52 -3.40
C TYR A 129 -6.64 -3.91 -2.70
N ALA A 130 -7.65 -3.06 -2.76
CA ALA A 130 -9.02 -3.40 -2.42
C ALA A 130 -9.73 -4.01 -3.63
N SER A 131 -10.47 -5.09 -3.42
CA SER A 131 -11.34 -5.72 -4.41
C SER A 131 -12.60 -6.28 -3.75
N LYS A 132 -13.60 -6.66 -4.55
CA LYS A 132 -14.81 -7.34 -4.06
C LYS A 132 -15.02 -8.67 -4.79
N ASN A 133 -15.48 -9.67 -4.07
CA ASN A 133 -16.01 -10.89 -4.69
C ASN A 133 -17.43 -10.66 -5.23
N LYS A 134 -17.99 -11.65 -5.94
CA LYS A 134 -19.36 -11.56 -6.47
C LYS A 134 -20.44 -11.36 -5.40
N ALA A 135 -20.21 -11.86 -4.19
CA ALA A 135 -21.12 -11.68 -3.05
C ALA A 135 -21.02 -10.28 -2.41
N GLY A 136 -20.14 -9.40 -2.92
CA GLY A 136 -19.94 -8.04 -2.43
C GLY A 136 -19.00 -7.93 -1.22
N ARG A 137 -18.38 -9.03 -0.78
CA ARG A 137 -17.39 -9.03 0.30
C ARG A 137 -16.11 -8.35 -0.18
N LEU A 138 -15.65 -7.38 0.60
CA LEU A 138 -14.36 -6.71 0.39
C LEU A 138 -13.20 -7.60 0.83
N ASN A 139 -12.12 -7.52 0.07
CA ASN A 139 -10.83 -8.14 0.36
C ASN A 139 -9.73 -7.12 0.08
N ILE A 140 -8.75 -7.00 0.98
CA ILE A 140 -7.56 -6.20 0.73
C ILE A 140 -6.29 -7.03 0.82
N ALA A 141 -5.36 -6.81 -0.09
CA ALA A 141 -4.09 -7.53 -0.10
C ALA A 141 -2.96 -6.69 -0.71
N TYR A 142 -1.73 -6.97 -0.28
CA TYR A 142 -0.55 -6.42 -0.95
C TYR A 142 -0.33 -7.10 -2.31
N HIS A 143 -0.12 -6.27 -3.33
CA HIS A 143 0.41 -6.72 -4.61
C HIS A 143 1.48 -5.74 -5.08
N ARG A 144 2.64 -6.29 -5.48
CA ARG A 144 3.63 -5.48 -6.18
C ARG A 144 3.16 -5.21 -7.61
N SER A 145 3.42 -4.01 -8.10
CA SER A 145 3.05 -3.62 -9.45
C SER A 145 4.03 -2.64 -10.05
N SER A 146 4.31 -2.78 -11.35
CA SER A 146 5.25 -1.94 -12.08
C SER A 146 4.53 -1.17 -13.18
N PRO A 147 4.72 0.17 -13.31
CA PRO A 147 4.15 0.93 -14.41
C PRO A 147 4.70 0.45 -15.75
N ILE A 148 3.81 0.20 -16.71
CA ILE A 148 4.16 -0.17 -18.09
C ILE A 148 3.69 0.89 -19.11
N ALA A 149 2.85 1.83 -18.66
CA ALA A 149 2.43 3.02 -19.39
C ALA A 149 2.03 4.11 -18.39
N LYS A 150 1.60 5.28 -18.88
CA LYS A 150 1.10 6.38 -18.03
C LYS A 150 -0.13 6.00 -17.20
N ASP A 151 -0.91 5.04 -17.66
CA ASP A 151 -2.20 4.63 -17.13
C ASP A 151 -2.31 3.10 -16.95
N LYS A 152 -1.18 2.39 -16.97
CA LYS A 152 -1.16 0.92 -16.82
C LYS A 152 -0.05 0.45 -15.90
N PHE A 153 -0.38 -0.56 -15.10
CA PHE A 153 0.59 -1.41 -14.43
C PHE A 153 0.53 -2.85 -14.96
N VAL A 154 1.63 -3.57 -14.77
CA VAL A 154 1.61 -5.03 -14.61
C VAL A 154 1.69 -5.35 -13.12
N ALA A 155 0.86 -6.28 -12.62
CA ALA A 155 0.77 -6.58 -11.19
C ALA A 155 0.92 -8.06 -10.91
N ARG A 156 1.76 -8.42 -9.93
CA ARG A 156 1.93 -9.79 -9.48
C ARG A 156 0.76 -10.19 -8.57
N ILE A 157 -0.19 -10.94 -9.12
CA ILE A 157 -1.37 -11.40 -8.35
C ILE A 157 -1.21 -12.89 -8.03
N CYS A 158 -0.87 -13.21 -6.79
CA CYS A 158 -0.83 -14.59 -6.34
C CYS A 158 -2.23 -15.22 -6.37
N HIS A 159 -2.32 -16.54 -6.58
CA HIS A 159 -3.58 -17.30 -6.65
C HIS A 159 -4.26 -17.44 -5.27
N ARG A 160 -4.66 -16.30 -4.71
CA ARG A 160 -5.41 -16.11 -3.46
C ARG A 160 -6.68 -15.31 -3.75
N ASP A 161 -7.23 -14.62 -2.78
CA ASP A 161 -8.59 -14.07 -2.86
C ASP A 161 -8.75 -13.01 -3.95
N THR A 162 -7.78 -12.11 -4.19
CA THR A 162 -7.83 -11.18 -5.34
C THR A 162 -7.88 -11.93 -6.69
N TRP A 163 -7.13 -13.02 -6.85
CA TRP A 163 -7.17 -13.85 -8.06
C TRP A 163 -8.51 -14.57 -8.22
N LYS A 164 -9.02 -15.17 -7.13
CA LYS A 164 -10.34 -15.80 -7.14
C LYS A 164 -11.43 -14.79 -7.53
N ASN A 165 -11.39 -13.58 -6.96
CA ASN A 165 -12.30 -12.50 -7.31
C ASN A 165 -12.22 -12.15 -8.81
N LEU A 166 -11.00 -12.15 -9.37
CA LEU A 166 -10.78 -11.88 -10.79
C LEU A 166 -11.38 -12.98 -11.69
N GLU A 167 -11.16 -14.25 -11.33
CA GLU A 167 -11.72 -15.39 -12.06
C GLU A 167 -13.25 -15.42 -11.97
N GLU A 168 -13.80 -15.22 -10.76
CA GLU A 168 -15.23 -15.15 -10.55
C GLU A 168 -15.87 -14.09 -11.46
N ASN A 169 -15.26 -12.91 -11.59
CA ASN A 169 -15.76 -11.82 -12.43
C ASN A 169 -15.38 -11.94 -13.92
N GLY A 170 -15.03 -13.15 -14.39
CA GLY A 170 -14.81 -13.40 -15.82
C GLY A 170 -13.52 -12.78 -16.38
N GLY A 171 -12.52 -12.60 -15.52
CA GLY A 171 -11.21 -12.08 -15.89
C GLY A 171 -11.10 -10.56 -15.94
N GLU A 172 -12.10 -9.84 -15.44
CA GLU A 172 -12.04 -8.39 -15.21
C GLU A 172 -12.60 -8.05 -13.84
N LEU A 173 -11.88 -7.20 -13.08
CA LEU A 173 -12.21 -6.89 -11.71
C LEU A 173 -11.88 -5.43 -11.42
N ASP A 174 -12.85 -4.69 -10.88
CA ASP A 174 -12.54 -3.37 -10.32
C ASP A 174 -11.65 -3.53 -9.08
N VAL A 175 -10.58 -2.74 -9.04
CA VAL A 175 -9.62 -2.71 -7.93
C VAL A 175 -9.29 -1.26 -7.58
N ALA A 176 -8.92 -1.04 -6.32
CA ALA A 176 -8.39 0.25 -5.87
C ALA A 176 -7.07 0.04 -5.11
N ILE A 177 -6.00 0.66 -5.58
CA ILE A 177 -4.66 0.58 -4.98
C ILE A 177 -4.53 1.75 -4.00
N CYS A 178 -4.48 1.44 -2.71
CA CYS A 178 -4.39 2.43 -1.66
C CYS A 178 -2.94 2.54 -1.14
N LEU A 179 -2.44 3.78 -1.03
CA LEU A 179 -1.08 4.11 -0.60
C LEU A 179 -1.11 5.15 0.52
N GLY A 180 -0.10 5.12 1.39
CA GLY A 180 -0.02 6.02 2.55
C GLY A 180 -1.15 5.73 3.54
N LEU A 181 -1.14 4.51 4.06
CA LEU A 181 -2.16 3.99 4.98
C LEU A 181 -1.65 4.00 6.42
N ASP A 182 -2.57 4.10 7.38
CA ASP A 182 -2.23 3.91 8.80
C ASP A 182 -1.61 2.51 8.99
N PRO A 183 -0.54 2.35 9.81
CA PRO A 183 0.09 1.06 10.04
C PRO A 183 -0.86 -0.05 10.51
N THR A 184 -2.01 0.25 11.11
CA THR A 184 -3.01 -0.79 11.46
C THR A 184 -3.69 -1.38 10.24
N VAL A 185 -3.94 -0.58 9.20
CA VAL A 185 -4.50 -1.05 7.92
C VAL A 185 -3.45 -1.85 7.16
N LEU A 186 -2.20 -1.35 7.14
CA LEU A 186 -1.06 -2.04 6.54
C LEU A 186 -0.85 -3.42 7.18
N LEU A 187 -0.93 -3.51 8.51
CA LEU A 187 -0.86 -4.77 9.25
C LEU A 187 -2.03 -5.69 8.94
N ALA A 188 -3.26 -5.18 8.94
CA ALA A 188 -4.43 -6.00 8.67
C ALA A 188 -4.41 -6.61 7.26
N ALA A 189 -3.97 -5.84 6.26
CA ALA A 189 -3.83 -6.30 4.87
C ALA A 189 -2.77 -7.41 4.66
N SER A 190 -1.94 -7.68 5.68
CA SER A 190 -0.98 -8.79 5.65
C SER A 190 -1.43 -10.03 6.44
N VAL A 191 -2.56 -9.94 7.15
CA VAL A 191 -3.17 -11.06 7.86
C VAL A 191 -3.99 -11.91 6.89
N SER A 192 -3.91 -13.24 7.03
CA SER A 192 -4.84 -14.14 6.33
C SER A 192 -6.17 -14.18 7.08
N ALA A 193 -7.12 -13.34 6.69
CA ALA A 193 -8.39 -13.12 7.41
C ALA A 193 -9.49 -14.17 7.11
N GLY A 194 -9.22 -15.14 6.23
CA GLY A 194 -10.19 -16.17 5.86
C GLY A 194 -11.42 -15.56 5.18
N ASP A 195 -12.58 -15.68 5.82
CA ASP A 195 -13.85 -15.15 5.30
C ASP A 195 -14.18 -13.72 5.79
N THR A 196 -13.31 -13.11 6.58
CA THR A 196 -13.46 -11.75 7.12
C THR A 196 -12.79 -10.72 6.22
N CYS A 197 -13.33 -9.51 6.12
CA CYS A 197 -12.64 -8.40 5.47
C CYS A 197 -11.55 -7.83 6.40
N GLU A 198 -10.33 -7.67 5.91
CA GLU A 198 -9.21 -7.17 6.72
C GLU A 198 -9.43 -5.73 7.22
N TYR A 199 -10.26 -4.92 6.54
CA TYR A 199 -10.67 -3.62 7.07
C TYR A 199 -11.41 -3.74 8.42
N ASP A 200 -12.15 -4.83 8.64
CA ASP A 200 -12.85 -5.05 9.91
C ASP A 200 -11.85 -5.35 11.04
N ILE A 201 -10.74 -6.03 10.73
CA ILE A 201 -9.62 -6.26 11.64
C ILE A 201 -8.92 -4.93 11.96
N ALA A 202 -8.61 -4.14 10.92
CA ALA A 202 -7.99 -2.82 11.07
C ALA A 202 -8.83 -1.90 11.97
N ASN A 203 -10.16 -1.90 11.78
CA ASN A 203 -11.09 -1.09 12.57
C ASN A 203 -11.14 -1.51 14.04
N THR A 204 -11.08 -2.81 14.35
CA THR A 204 -10.99 -3.28 15.74
C THR A 204 -9.67 -2.87 16.40
N LEU A 205 -8.57 -2.83 15.66
CA LEU A 205 -7.29 -2.32 16.17
C LEU A 205 -7.36 -0.82 16.46
N LYS A 206 -7.96 -0.07 15.54
CA LYS A 206 -8.07 1.39 15.61
C LYS A 206 -9.21 1.86 14.69
N PRO A 207 -10.13 2.74 15.13
CA PRO A 207 -11.27 3.16 14.32
C PRO A 207 -10.88 3.63 12.92
N LEU A 208 -11.54 3.04 11.92
CA LEU A 208 -11.31 3.25 10.49
C LEU A 208 -12.58 3.82 9.85
N GLU A 209 -12.40 4.84 9.03
CA GLU A 209 -13.45 5.35 8.15
C GLU A 209 -13.12 5.00 6.70
N LEU A 210 -14.12 4.51 5.98
CA LEU A 210 -14.03 4.19 4.56
C LEU A 210 -14.88 5.15 3.74
N VAL A 211 -14.44 5.44 2.52
CA VAL A 211 -15.17 6.23 1.54
C VAL A 211 -15.34 5.43 0.25
N LYS A 212 -16.42 5.68 -0.48
CA LYS A 212 -16.67 5.05 -1.78
C LYS A 212 -15.73 5.62 -2.84
N CYS A 213 -15.18 4.73 -3.68
CA CYS A 213 -14.44 5.09 -4.89
C CYS A 213 -15.28 5.95 -5.86
N LYS A 214 -14.62 6.73 -6.71
CA LYS A 214 -15.25 7.59 -7.71
C LYS A 214 -15.75 6.84 -8.94
N THR A 215 -15.06 5.76 -9.31
CA THR A 215 -15.26 5.03 -10.57
C THR A 215 -15.76 3.59 -10.36
N SER A 216 -15.97 3.17 -9.11
CA SER A 216 -16.48 1.83 -8.75
C SER A 216 -17.22 1.85 -7.40
N ASP A 217 -17.87 0.73 -7.06
CA ASP A 217 -18.54 0.55 -5.77
C ASP A 217 -17.60 0.09 -4.64
N LEU A 218 -16.28 0.10 -4.85
CA LEU A 218 -15.31 -0.25 -3.82
C LEU A 218 -15.27 0.79 -2.68
N LEU A 219 -14.92 0.32 -1.49
CA LEU A 219 -14.66 1.17 -0.33
C LEU A 219 -13.17 1.16 -0.04
N VAL A 220 -12.63 2.34 0.23
CA VAL A 220 -11.19 2.57 0.52
C VAL A 220 -11.03 3.44 1.76
N PRO A 221 -9.88 3.42 2.46
CA PRO A 221 -9.66 4.27 3.63
C PRO A 221 -9.82 5.74 3.28
N ALA A 222 -10.73 6.43 3.98
CA ALA A 222 -11.02 7.85 3.75
C ALA A 222 -9.79 8.74 3.95
N GLU A 223 -8.85 8.27 4.76
CA GLU A 223 -7.63 8.98 5.14
C GLU A 223 -6.37 8.53 4.35
N ALA A 224 -6.49 7.69 3.31
CA ALA A 224 -5.35 7.31 2.47
C ALA A 224 -4.68 8.55 1.84
N GLU A 225 -3.38 8.48 1.53
CA GLU A 225 -2.69 9.57 0.84
C GLU A 225 -3.03 9.60 -0.66
N ILE A 226 -3.00 8.42 -1.30
CA ILE A 226 -3.26 8.24 -2.74
C ILE A 226 -4.10 6.98 -2.93
N VAL A 227 -5.12 7.06 -3.77
CA VAL A 227 -5.94 5.93 -4.22
C VAL A 227 -5.94 5.91 -5.74
N ILE A 228 -5.47 4.81 -6.31
CA ILE A 228 -5.48 4.56 -7.76
C ILE A 228 -6.62 3.60 -8.06
N GLU A 229 -7.68 4.10 -8.70
CA GLU A 229 -8.83 3.30 -9.09
C GLU A 229 -8.64 2.73 -10.49
N ALA A 230 -8.88 1.43 -10.66
CA ALA A 230 -8.49 0.73 -11.87
C ALA A 230 -9.36 -0.51 -12.15
N THR A 231 -9.19 -1.08 -13.35
CA THR A 231 -9.64 -2.43 -13.68
C THR A 231 -8.44 -3.35 -13.83
N LEU A 232 -8.38 -4.40 -13.01
CA LEU A 232 -7.48 -5.53 -13.16
C LEU A 232 -8.05 -6.48 -14.23
N THR A 233 -7.25 -6.90 -15.20
CA THR A 233 -7.69 -7.82 -16.26
C THR A 233 -6.68 -8.94 -16.50
N SER A 234 -7.16 -10.19 -16.52
CA SER A 234 -6.35 -11.36 -16.92
C SER A 234 -6.34 -11.60 -18.42
N LYS A 235 -7.13 -10.82 -19.19
CA LYS A 235 -7.24 -10.88 -20.65
C LYS A 235 -6.04 -10.23 -21.36
N GLU A 236 -5.36 -9.32 -20.67
CA GLU A 236 -4.13 -8.67 -21.11
C GLU A 236 -3.03 -9.01 -20.10
N ARG A 237 -1.85 -9.37 -20.59
CA ARG A 237 -0.71 -9.74 -19.75
C ARG A 237 0.56 -9.06 -20.23
N HIS A 238 1.49 -8.87 -19.30
CA HIS A 238 2.80 -8.30 -19.57
C HIS A 238 3.86 -9.02 -18.73
N GLU A 239 5.13 -8.91 -19.12
CA GLU A 239 6.25 -9.37 -18.31
C GLU A 239 6.29 -8.61 -16.98
N GLU A 240 6.40 -9.37 -15.88
CA GLU A 240 6.61 -8.91 -14.52
C GLU A 240 7.82 -9.62 -13.92
N GLY A 241 8.67 -8.89 -13.22
CA GLY A 241 9.92 -9.38 -12.65
C GLY A 241 11.10 -9.25 -13.62
N PRO A 242 12.33 -9.57 -13.18
CA PRO A 242 12.63 -10.16 -11.89
C PRO A 242 12.51 -9.12 -10.79
N PHE A 243 12.15 -9.57 -9.59
CA PHE A 243 11.97 -8.70 -8.44
C PHE A 243 12.37 -9.41 -7.15
N ALA A 244 12.94 -8.69 -6.20
CA ALA A 244 13.37 -9.27 -4.93
C ALA A 244 12.16 -9.71 -4.08
N ASP A 245 12.09 -10.99 -3.77
CA ASP A 245 11.13 -11.56 -2.84
C ASP A 245 11.51 -11.26 -1.37
N ILE A 246 10.64 -11.61 -0.42
CA ILE A 246 10.83 -11.41 1.02
C ILE A 246 12.14 -12.03 1.57
N THR A 247 12.58 -13.13 0.97
CA THR A 247 13.83 -13.83 1.28
C THR A 247 15.08 -13.12 0.73
N GLY A 248 14.89 -12.14 -0.16
CA GLY A 248 15.96 -11.50 -0.94
C GLY A 248 16.35 -12.26 -2.21
N THR A 249 15.72 -13.41 -2.50
CA THR A 249 15.90 -14.10 -3.79
C THR A 249 15.11 -13.41 -4.89
N LEU A 250 15.61 -13.44 -6.12
CA LEU A 250 14.87 -12.90 -7.25
C LEU A 250 13.77 -13.86 -7.68
N ASP A 251 12.54 -13.35 -7.76
CA ASP A 251 11.46 -14.04 -8.43
C ASP A 251 11.69 -14.06 -9.94
N SER A 252 11.24 -15.13 -10.58
CA SER A 252 11.32 -15.35 -12.03
C SER A 252 10.44 -14.37 -12.79
N ILE A 253 10.83 -14.05 -14.03
CA ILE A 253 9.98 -13.28 -14.96
C ILE A 253 8.78 -14.13 -15.37
N ARG A 254 7.57 -13.55 -15.33
CA ARG A 254 6.30 -14.22 -15.72
C ARG A 254 5.35 -13.27 -16.44
N GLN A 255 4.38 -13.85 -17.13
CA GLN A 255 3.27 -13.11 -17.75
C GLN A 255 2.14 -12.91 -16.72
N GLU A 256 2.06 -11.71 -16.17
CA GLU A 256 1.10 -11.34 -15.12
C GLU A 256 0.00 -10.41 -15.66
N PRO A 257 -1.16 -10.34 -15.00
CA PRO A 257 -2.28 -9.47 -15.39
C PRO A 257 -1.90 -7.98 -15.47
N VAL A 258 -2.61 -7.26 -16.33
CA VAL A 258 -2.52 -5.80 -16.45
C VAL A 258 -3.59 -5.11 -15.60
N VAL A 259 -3.22 -3.99 -14.98
CA VAL A 259 -4.11 -3.09 -14.25
C VAL A 259 -4.24 -1.79 -15.04
N LYS A 260 -5.47 -1.46 -15.47
CA LYS A 260 -5.79 -0.28 -16.28
C LYS A 260 -6.36 0.81 -15.38
N VAL A 261 -5.60 1.88 -15.19
CA VAL A 261 -5.97 2.99 -14.30
C VAL A 261 -7.10 3.81 -14.92
N LYS A 262 -8.15 4.07 -14.14
CA LYS A 262 -9.29 4.90 -14.51
C LYS A 262 -9.16 6.32 -13.95
N CYS A 263 -8.74 6.42 -12.69
CA CYS A 263 -8.66 7.68 -11.95
C CYS A 263 -7.63 7.57 -10.84
N ILE A 264 -6.97 8.67 -10.50
CA ILE A 264 -6.14 8.79 -9.30
C ILE A 264 -6.78 9.85 -8.41
N THR A 265 -7.13 9.48 -7.18
CA THR A 265 -7.55 10.43 -6.15
C THR A 265 -6.48 10.55 -5.08
N HIS A 266 -6.28 11.74 -4.55
CA HIS A 266 -5.29 11.94 -3.50
C HIS A 266 -5.62 13.15 -2.62
N ARG A 267 -4.97 13.20 -1.45
CA ARG A 267 -4.93 14.40 -0.60
C ARG A 267 -4.22 15.55 -1.30
N LYS A 268 -4.50 16.79 -0.90
CA LYS A 268 -3.65 17.94 -1.21
C LYS A 268 -2.26 17.72 -0.61
N ASN A 269 -1.22 17.85 -1.44
CA ASN A 269 0.17 17.57 -1.10
C ASN A 269 0.35 16.14 -0.56
N PRO A 270 0.13 15.10 -1.38
CA PRO A 270 0.16 13.72 -0.91
C PRO A 270 1.59 13.26 -0.62
N ILE A 271 1.72 12.34 0.33
CA ILE A 271 2.96 11.66 0.69
C ILE A 271 2.96 10.27 0.05
N TYR A 272 4.00 9.94 -0.72
CA TYR A 272 4.17 8.59 -1.23
C TYR A 272 4.83 7.71 -0.15
N GLN A 273 4.07 6.75 0.38
CA GLN A 273 4.64 5.73 1.25
C GLN A 273 5.33 4.67 0.39
N ALA A 274 6.64 4.51 0.52
CA ALA A 274 7.40 3.40 -0.07
C ALA A 274 7.65 2.30 0.96
N LEU A 275 7.86 1.07 0.47
CA LEU A 275 8.29 -0.06 1.27
C LEU A 275 9.51 -0.69 0.58
N LEU A 276 10.62 -0.83 1.30
CA LEU A 276 11.83 -1.44 0.73
C LEU A 276 11.68 -2.97 0.71
N PRO A 277 11.75 -3.64 -0.47
CA PRO A 277 11.70 -5.10 -0.56
C PRO A 277 12.78 -5.79 0.25
N ALA A 278 12.50 -7.01 0.69
CA ALA A 278 13.36 -7.84 1.55
C ALA A 278 13.84 -7.19 2.88
N SER A 279 13.39 -5.96 3.20
CA SER A 279 13.76 -5.25 4.43
C SER A 279 12.98 -5.74 5.64
N ASN A 280 13.33 -5.26 6.83
CA ASN A 280 12.61 -5.58 8.06
C ASN A 280 11.13 -5.20 8.00
N GLU A 281 10.77 -4.12 7.29
CA GLU A 281 9.37 -3.73 7.10
C GLU A 281 8.58 -4.78 6.33
N HIS A 282 9.15 -5.27 5.23
CA HIS A 282 8.55 -6.34 4.43
C HIS A 282 8.39 -7.63 5.25
N ARG A 283 9.43 -7.99 6.01
CA ARG A 283 9.43 -9.19 6.86
C ARG A 283 8.38 -9.11 7.97
N LEU A 284 8.31 -7.99 8.69
CA LEU A 284 7.34 -7.84 9.80
C LEU A 284 5.89 -7.86 9.33
N LEU A 285 5.61 -7.40 8.11
CA LEU A 285 4.27 -7.46 7.55
C LEU A 285 3.95 -8.88 7.04
N MET A 286 4.88 -9.53 6.34
CA MET A 286 4.59 -10.75 5.56
C MET A 286 5.17 -12.05 6.16
N GLY A 287 5.71 -12.02 7.38
CA GLY A 287 6.32 -13.17 8.08
C GLY A 287 6.36 -13.07 9.60
#